data_AF-A0A259G6W1-F1
#
_entry.id   AF-A0A259G6W1-F1
#
_cell.length_a   1.000
_cell.length_b   1.000
_cell.length_c   1.000
_cell.angle_alpha   90.00
_cell.angle_beta   90.00
_cell.angle_gamma   90.00
#
_symmetry.space_group_name_H-M   'P 1'
#
loop_
_entity.id
_entity.type
_entity.pdbx_description
1 polymer ?
#
loop_
_entity_poly.entity_id
_entity_poly.type
_entity_poly.pdbx_seq_one_letter_code
_entity_poly.pdbx_strand_id
1 'polypeptide(L)'
;MMVDPRIALRLQFLMRVVRKECQHLATTDQRLFGDPFTPERACQLEIDPDLAERVEAFVGRFGRLQDTLGDKLLPVLLVALGETPAAAIDNLDRAERLGLIVSADEWMTMRKLRNQMVHEYVEDLAVLASALQTGHDFVPVLTNAANNLIVEIEQRNWG
;
A
#
# COMPACT_ATOMS: atom_id res chain seq x y z
N MET A 1 -20.99 10.35 -18.04
CA MET A 1 -20.01 9.93 -19.06
C MET A 1 -19.96 8.41 -19.05
N MET A 2 -20.23 7.74 -20.19
CA MET A 2 -20.12 6.28 -20.26
C MET A 2 -18.64 5.92 -20.40
N VAL A 3 -18.07 5.28 -19.38
CA VAL A 3 -16.71 4.71 -19.48
C VAL A 3 -16.76 3.45 -20.35
N ASP A 4 -15.65 3.10 -21.02
CA ASP A 4 -15.56 1.84 -21.76
C ASP A 4 -15.90 0.66 -20.82
N PRO A 5 -16.86 -0.23 -21.18
CA PRO A 5 -17.22 -1.39 -20.36
C PRO A 5 -16.02 -2.26 -19.93
N ARG A 6 -14.97 -2.33 -20.74
CA ARG A 6 -13.73 -3.06 -20.40
C ARG A 6 -12.98 -2.40 -19.26
N ILE A 7 -12.96 -1.06 -19.22
CA ILE A 7 -12.34 -0.29 -18.14
C ILE A 7 -13.17 -0.45 -16.86
N ALA A 8 -14.50 -0.35 -16.94
CA ALA A 8 -15.38 -0.59 -15.80
C ALA A 8 -15.15 -1.98 -15.19
N LEU A 9 -15.17 -3.04 -16.00
CA LEU A 9 -14.91 -4.41 -15.53
C LEU A 9 -13.52 -4.56 -14.89
N ARG A 10 -12.51 -3.86 -15.43
CA ARG A 10 -11.17 -3.87 -14.86
C ARG A 10 -11.12 -3.17 -13.50
N LEU A 11 -11.80 -2.02 -13.36
CA LEU A 11 -11.92 -1.30 -12.09
C LEU A 11 -12.63 -2.15 -11.04
N GLN A 12 -13.76 -2.77 -11.37
CA GLN A 12 -14.50 -3.68 -10.49
C GLN A 12 -13.64 -4.86 -10.02
N PHE A 13 -12.82 -5.43 -10.90
CA PHE A 13 -11.87 -6.47 -10.52
C PHE A 13 -10.82 -5.94 -9.55
N LEU A 14 -10.19 -4.81 -9.86
CA LEU A 14 -9.13 -4.23 -9.03
C LEU A 14 -9.65 -3.79 -7.66
N MET A 15 -10.85 -3.21 -7.56
CA MET A 15 -11.48 -2.88 -6.29
C MET A 15 -11.64 -4.11 -5.38
N ARG A 16 -12.08 -5.24 -5.93
CA ARG A 16 -12.20 -6.49 -5.17
C ARG A 16 -10.85 -7.01 -4.69
N VAL A 17 -9.80 -6.85 -5.49
CA VAL A 17 -8.43 -7.22 -5.10
C VAL A 17 -7.93 -6.30 -3.99
N VAL A 18 -8.04 -4.99 -4.17
CA VAL A 18 -7.60 -3.98 -3.19
C VAL A 18 -8.30 -4.16 -1.85
N ARG A 19 -9.62 -4.38 -1.84
CA ARG A 19 -10.35 -4.66 -0.59
C ARG A 19 -9.79 -5.86 0.18
N LYS A 20 -9.48 -6.96 -0.52
CA LYS A 20 -8.87 -8.14 0.09
C LYS A 20 -7.45 -7.85 0.60
N GLU A 21 -6.66 -7.11 -0.17
CA GLU A 21 -5.30 -6.73 0.22
C GLU A 21 -5.31 -5.82 1.46
N CYS A 22 -6.20 -4.83 1.54
CA CYS A 22 -6.39 -4.01 2.74
C CYS A 22 -6.77 -4.86 3.96
N GLN A 23 -7.71 -5.79 3.81
CA GLN A 23 -8.13 -6.68 4.91
C GLN A 23 -6.96 -7.56 5.40
N HIS A 24 -6.21 -8.16 4.48
CA HIS A 24 -5.06 -9.00 4.81
C HIS A 24 -3.93 -8.20 5.46
N LEU A 25 -3.65 -6.99 4.96
CA LEU A 25 -2.66 -6.10 5.56
C LEU A 25 -3.08 -5.70 6.97
N ALA A 26 -4.29 -5.19 7.16
CA ALA A 26 -4.80 -4.78 8.47
C ALA A 26 -4.79 -5.93 9.49
N THR A 27 -5.14 -7.15 9.07
CA THR A 27 -5.09 -8.32 9.95
C THR A 27 -3.66 -8.66 10.38
N THR A 28 -2.69 -8.59 9.46
CA THR A 28 -1.28 -8.85 9.80
C THR A 28 -0.71 -7.74 10.66
N ASP A 29 -1.01 -6.49 10.31
CA ASP A 29 -0.58 -5.30 11.03
C ASP A 29 -1.00 -5.36 12.51
N GLN A 30 -2.29 -5.59 12.78
CA GLN A 30 -2.80 -5.76 14.15
C GLN A 30 -2.13 -6.90 14.91
N ARG A 31 -1.79 -8.01 14.23
CA ARG A 31 -1.14 -9.17 14.86
C ARG A 31 0.35 -8.96 15.14
N LEU A 32 1.01 -8.08 14.38
CA LEU A 32 2.44 -7.82 14.48
C LEU A 32 2.72 -6.63 15.41
N PHE A 33 1.89 -5.60 15.35
CA PHE A 33 2.05 -4.32 16.04
C PHE A 33 1.02 -4.11 17.17
N GLY A 34 0.50 -5.20 17.75
CA GLY A 34 -0.26 -5.13 19.01
C GLY A 34 0.56 -4.48 20.14
N ASP A 35 1.88 -4.63 20.07
CA ASP A 35 2.88 -3.86 20.81
C ASP A 35 3.84 -3.19 19.80
N PRO A 36 4.53 -2.10 20.17
CA PRO A 36 5.53 -1.46 19.31
C PRO A 36 6.64 -2.42 18.88
N PHE A 37 7.13 -2.28 17.64
CA PHE A 37 8.20 -3.14 17.12
C PHE A 37 9.57 -2.53 17.45
N THR A 38 10.23 -3.06 18.47
CA THR A 38 11.50 -2.53 19.00
C THR A 38 12.72 -3.33 18.48
N PRO A 39 13.95 -2.79 18.61
CA PRO A 39 15.17 -3.54 18.26
C PRO A 39 15.29 -4.87 19.01
N GLU A 40 14.84 -4.94 20.27
CA GLU A 40 14.85 -6.18 21.06
C GLU A 40 13.92 -7.24 20.45
N ARG A 41 12.78 -6.83 19.88
CA ARG A 41 11.89 -7.73 19.13
C ARG A 41 12.51 -8.13 17.79
N ALA A 42 13.24 -7.24 17.14
CA ALA A 42 13.97 -7.58 15.91
C ALA A 42 15.03 -8.68 16.16
N CYS A 43 15.73 -8.66 17.31
CA CYS A 43 16.65 -9.75 17.70
C CYS A 43 15.96 -11.12 17.83
N GLN A 44 14.65 -11.16 18.08
CA GLN A 44 13.91 -12.42 18.22
C GLN A 44 13.64 -13.10 16.87
N LEU A 45 13.79 -12.39 15.75
CA LEU A 45 13.49 -12.93 14.41
C LEU A 45 14.32 -14.17 14.04
N GLU A 46 15.55 -14.28 14.55
CA GLU A 46 16.41 -15.44 14.26
C GLU A 46 15.99 -16.72 15.00
N ILE A 47 15.28 -16.57 16.13
CA ILE A 47 14.94 -17.67 17.03
C ILE A 47 13.42 -17.95 17.10
N ASP A 48 12.61 -17.01 16.62
CA ASP A 48 11.16 -17.12 16.53
C ASP A 48 10.72 -17.10 15.05
N PRO A 49 10.59 -18.28 14.42
CA PRO A 49 10.18 -18.37 13.02
C PRO A 49 8.76 -17.83 12.78
N ASP A 50 7.86 -17.93 13.77
CA ASP A 50 6.50 -17.41 13.63
C ASP A 50 6.50 -15.86 13.58
N LEU A 51 7.40 -15.21 14.33
CA LEU A 51 7.59 -13.77 14.26
C LEU A 51 8.18 -13.36 12.91
N ALA A 52 9.22 -14.08 12.44
CA ALA A 52 9.84 -13.83 11.15
C ALA A 52 8.82 -13.94 10.00
N GLU A 53 8.02 -15.00 9.96
CA GLU A 53 6.96 -15.18 8.96
C GLU A 53 5.91 -14.05 9.00
N ARG A 54 5.57 -13.53 10.20
CA ARG A 54 4.65 -12.39 10.33
C ARG A 54 5.24 -11.09 9.77
N VAL A 55 6.52 -10.84 10.02
CA VAL A 55 7.25 -9.69 9.45
C VAL A 55 7.29 -9.80 7.93
N GLU A 56 7.69 -10.94 7.37
CA GLU A 56 7.69 -11.17 5.92
C GLU A 56 6.30 -10.98 5.31
N ALA A 57 5.27 -11.53 5.96
CA ALA A 57 3.88 -11.36 5.55
C ALA A 57 3.46 -9.89 5.58
N PHE A 58 3.88 -9.13 6.58
CA PHE A 58 3.59 -7.69 6.68
C PHE A 58 4.23 -6.93 5.53
N VAL A 59 5.54 -7.06 5.36
CA VAL A 59 6.31 -6.36 4.31
C VAL A 59 5.76 -6.70 2.92
N GLY A 60 5.50 -7.98 2.67
CA GLY A 60 4.93 -8.45 1.40
C GLY A 60 3.51 -7.93 1.15
N ARG A 61 2.65 -7.86 2.16
CA ARG A 61 1.27 -7.34 2.03
C ARG A 61 1.25 -5.82 1.86
N PHE A 62 2.09 -5.09 2.60
CA PHE A 62 2.23 -3.64 2.50
C PHE A 62 2.68 -3.25 1.09
N GLY A 63 3.77 -3.85 0.62
CA GLY A 63 4.29 -3.60 -0.72
C GLY A 63 3.30 -3.97 -1.81
N ARG A 64 2.61 -5.11 -1.68
CA ARG A 64 1.61 -5.54 -2.66
C ARG A 64 0.45 -4.57 -2.77
N LEU A 65 -0.10 -4.10 -1.64
CA LEU A 65 -1.18 -3.12 -1.66
C LEU A 65 -0.72 -1.83 -2.33
N GLN A 66 0.47 -1.32 -1.98
CA GLN A 66 1.04 -0.13 -2.60
C GLN A 66 1.19 -0.28 -4.13
N ASP A 67 1.76 -1.39 -4.60
CA ASP A 67 1.94 -1.64 -6.04
C ASP A 67 0.59 -1.81 -6.75
N THR A 68 -0.38 -2.49 -6.13
CA THR A 68 -1.73 -2.64 -6.72
C THR A 68 -2.43 -1.28 -6.84
N LEU A 69 -2.32 -0.42 -5.85
CA LEU A 69 -2.92 0.92 -5.89
C LEU A 69 -2.22 1.82 -6.92
N GLY A 70 -0.91 2.00 -6.79
CA GLY A 70 -0.14 2.98 -7.56
C GLY A 70 0.14 2.55 -8.99
N ASP A 71 0.48 1.27 -9.20
CA ASP A 71 0.94 0.78 -10.51
C ASP A 71 -0.21 0.15 -11.33
N LYS A 72 -1.38 -0.12 -10.73
CA LYS A 72 -2.51 -0.77 -11.41
C LYS A 72 -3.83 -0.02 -11.30
N LEU A 73 -4.34 0.25 -10.09
CA LEU A 73 -5.66 0.86 -9.92
C LEU A 73 -5.66 2.31 -10.37
N LEU A 74 -4.67 3.08 -9.92
CA LEU A 74 -4.58 4.51 -10.22
C LEU A 74 -4.48 4.80 -11.73
N PRO A 75 -3.60 4.14 -12.52
CA PRO A 75 -3.55 4.38 -13.96
C PRO A 75 -4.89 4.07 -14.65
N VAL A 76 -5.58 3.00 -14.27
CA VAL A 76 -6.88 2.64 -14.87
C VAL A 76 -7.97 3.64 -14.47
N LEU A 77 -7.95 4.12 -13.23
CA LEU A 77 -8.86 5.17 -12.77
C LEU A 77 -8.62 6.48 -13.51
N LEU A 78 -7.36 6.88 -13.70
CA LEU A 78 -7.01 8.08 -14.47
C LEU A 78 -7.55 8.00 -15.91
N VAL A 79 -7.39 6.86 -16.60
CA VAL A 79 -8.00 6.66 -17.92
C VAL A 79 -9.52 6.83 -17.88
N ALA A 80 -10.19 6.27 -16.86
CA ALA A 80 -11.63 6.39 -16.70
C ALA A 80 -12.08 7.84 -16.47
N LEU A 81 -11.26 8.64 -15.79
CA LEU A 81 -11.45 10.07 -15.58
C LEU A 81 -11.16 10.93 -16.83
N GLY A 82 -10.66 10.32 -17.91
CA GLY A 82 -10.29 11.01 -19.15
C GLY A 82 -8.85 11.55 -19.15
N GLU A 83 -8.04 11.18 -18.15
CA GLU A 83 -6.62 11.51 -18.08
C GLU A 83 -5.79 10.53 -18.91
N THR A 84 -4.59 10.96 -19.33
CA THR A 84 -3.61 10.07 -19.95
C THR A 84 -2.59 9.66 -18.89
N PRO A 85 -2.48 8.35 -18.54
CA PRO A 85 -1.46 7.90 -17.61
C PRO A 85 -0.06 8.22 -18.12
N ALA A 86 0.78 8.71 -17.21
CA ALA A 86 2.17 9.06 -17.45
C ALA A 86 3.09 8.20 -16.56
N ALA A 87 4.30 8.69 -16.26
CA ALA A 87 5.20 8.01 -15.34
C ALA A 87 4.54 7.88 -13.94
N ALA A 88 5.03 6.94 -13.13
CA ALA A 88 4.45 6.66 -11.82
C ALA A 88 4.35 7.92 -10.93
N ILE A 89 5.39 8.75 -10.91
CA ILE A 89 5.40 9.99 -10.13
C ILE A 89 4.37 11.00 -10.63
N ASP A 90 4.24 11.18 -11.95
CA ASP A 90 3.25 12.09 -12.54
C ASP A 90 1.81 11.65 -12.23
N ASN A 91 1.56 10.34 -12.23
CA ASN A 91 0.26 9.80 -11.85
C ASN A 91 -0.04 10.05 -10.37
N LEU A 92 0.95 9.94 -9.49
CA LEU A 92 0.80 10.23 -8.06
C LEU A 92 0.56 11.73 -7.82
N ASP A 93 1.31 12.62 -8.48
CA ASP A 93 1.06 14.06 -8.44
C ASP A 93 -0.35 14.40 -8.91
N ARG A 94 -0.82 13.72 -9.97
CA ARG A 94 -2.20 13.89 -10.44
C ARG A 94 -3.20 13.40 -9.40
N ALA A 95 -2.96 12.25 -8.78
CA ALA A 95 -3.81 11.69 -7.73
C ALA A 95 -3.91 12.62 -6.53
N GLU A 96 -2.80 13.23 -6.12
CA GLU A 96 -2.75 14.21 -5.02
C GLU A 96 -3.58 15.45 -5.37
N ARG A 97 -3.41 16.02 -6.57
CA ARG A 97 -4.23 17.17 -7.03
C ARG A 97 -5.72 16.86 -7.13
N LEU A 98 -6.08 15.60 -7.35
CA LEU A 98 -7.46 15.13 -7.37
C LEU A 98 -7.99 14.79 -5.95
N GLY A 99 -7.16 14.87 -4.91
CA GLY A 99 -7.51 14.50 -3.54
C GLY A 99 -7.67 13.00 -3.30
N LEU A 100 -7.18 12.16 -4.23
CA LEU A 100 -7.26 10.70 -4.13
C LEU A 100 -6.21 10.14 -3.16
N ILE A 101 -5.06 10.79 -3.08
CA ILE A 101 -4.01 10.52 -2.09
C ILE A 101 -3.65 11.83 -1.36
N VAL A 102 -3.06 11.70 -0.18
CA VAL A 102 -2.65 12.86 0.64
C VAL A 102 -1.40 13.52 0.10
N SER A 103 -0.39 12.72 -0.29
CA SER A 103 0.89 13.22 -0.78
C SER A 103 1.60 12.19 -1.68
N ALA A 104 2.07 12.64 -2.84
CA ALA A 104 2.94 11.85 -3.72
C ALA A 104 4.32 11.59 -3.07
N ASP A 105 4.85 12.55 -2.31
CA ASP A 105 6.12 12.42 -1.61
C ASP A 105 6.07 11.37 -0.48
N GLU A 106 4.98 11.34 0.29
CA GLU A 106 4.76 10.27 1.28
C GLU A 106 4.64 8.90 0.61
N TRP A 107 3.99 8.83 -0.56
CA TRP A 107 3.92 7.60 -1.34
C TRP A 107 5.30 7.08 -1.74
N MET A 108 6.17 7.98 -2.20
CA MET A 108 7.55 7.63 -2.54
C MET A 108 8.38 7.26 -1.32
N THR A 109 8.12 7.90 -0.18
CA THR A 109 8.72 7.54 1.11
C THR A 109 8.36 6.11 1.51
N MET A 110 7.07 5.73 1.43
CA MET A 110 6.62 4.36 1.68
C MET A 110 7.31 3.35 0.74
N ARG A 111 7.54 3.69 -0.52
CA ARG A 111 8.20 2.80 -1.49
C ARG A 111 9.67 2.55 -1.13
N LYS A 112 10.37 3.59 -0.67
CA LYS A 112 11.76 3.47 -0.16
C LYS A 112 11.79 2.65 1.13
N LEU A 113 10.86 2.91 2.04
CA LEU A 113 10.74 2.23 3.32
C LEU A 113 10.54 0.71 3.15
N ARG A 114 9.70 0.31 2.19
CA ARG A 114 9.56 -1.11 1.83
C ARG A 114 10.90 -1.74 1.41
N ASN A 115 11.68 -1.05 0.58
CA ASN A 115 12.98 -1.56 0.17
C ASN A 115 13.91 -1.70 1.39
N GLN A 116 13.87 -0.75 2.31
CA GLN A 116 14.63 -0.79 3.56
C GLN A 116 14.24 -2.01 4.42
N MET A 117 12.95 -2.29 4.60
CA MET A 117 12.49 -3.48 5.35
C MET A 117 12.97 -4.81 4.74
N VAL A 118 13.15 -4.86 3.41
CA VAL A 118 13.59 -6.06 2.69
C VAL A 118 15.10 -6.24 2.73
N HIS A 119 15.90 -5.18 2.83
CA HIS A 119 17.36 -5.29 2.75
C HIS A 119 18.03 -5.23 4.13
N GLU A 120 17.52 -4.39 5.04
CA GLU A 120 18.18 -4.10 6.32
C GLU A 120 18.01 -5.21 7.37
N TYR A 121 17.10 -6.18 7.16
CA TYR A 121 16.92 -7.26 8.13
C TYR A 121 18.17 -8.15 8.30
N VAL A 122 19.14 -8.04 7.39
CA VAL A 122 20.41 -8.79 7.39
C VAL A 122 21.56 -7.98 8.00
N GLU A 123 21.45 -6.64 8.06
CA GLU A 123 22.59 -5.76 8.35
C GLU A 123 22.45 -4.97 9.67
N ASP A 124 21.27 -4.41 9.96
CA ASP A 124 21.05 -3.61 11.18
C ASP A 124 19.60 -3.75 11.73
N LEU A 125 19.48 -4.41 12.88
CA LEU A 125 18.21 -4.68 13.54
C LEU A 125 17.52 -3.42 14.09
N ALA A 126 18.26 -2.38 14.46
CA ALA A 126 17.68 -1.13 14.93
C ALA A 126 17.05 -0.36 13.76
N VAL A 127 17.72 -0.36 12.61
CA VAL A 127 17.20 0.21 11.36
C VAL A 127 15.97 -0.58 10.89
N LEU A 128 16.01 -1.92 10.93
CA LEU A 128 14.86 -2.76 10.62
C LEU A 128 13.66 -2.43 11.52
N ALA A 129 13.86 -2.39 12.83
CA ALA A 129 12.79 -2.13 13.79
C ALA A 129 12.15 -0.75 13.54
N SER A 130 12.98 0.28 13.36
CA SER A 130 12.50 1.61 13.00
C SER A 130 11.73 1.61 11.68
N ALA A 131 12.21 0.87 10.68
CA ALA A 131 11.54 0.79 9.38
C ALA A 131 10.17 0.11 9.51
N LEU A 132 10.09 -1.04 10.20
CA LEU A 132 8.85 -1.77 10.44
C LEU A 132 7.83 -0.93 11.20
N GLN A 133 8.27 -0.24 12.27
CA GLN A 133 7.41 0.65 13.03
C GLN A 133 6.89 1.81 12.19
N THR A 134 7.75 2.44 11.38
CA THR A 134 7.32 3.49 10.44
C THR A 134 6.35 2.94 9.40
N GLY A 135 6.53 1.68 8.98
CA GLY A 135 5.62 1.02 8.05
C GLY A 135 4.24 0.84 8.62
N HIS A 136 4.16 0.43 9.89
CA HIS A 136 2.91 0.36 10.65
C HIS A 136 2.20 1.73 10.67
N ASP A 137 2.93 2.79 10.99
CA ASP A 137 2.37 4.14 11.05
C ASP A 137 1.83 4.63 9.69
N PHE A 138 2.35 4.09 8.58
CA PHE A 138 1.85 4.35 7.23
C PHE A 138 0.69 3.46 6.77
N VAL A 139 0.33 2.39 7.50
CA VAL A 139 -0.80 1.53 7.14
C VAL A 139 -2.12 2.31 7.04
N PRO A 140 -2.47 3.21 7.98
CA PRO A 140 -3.65 4.06 7.85
C PRO A 140 -3.61 4.94 6.59
N VAL A 141 -2.46 5.52 6.25
CA VAL A 141 -2.30 6.36 5.06
C VAL A 141 -2.58 5.56 3.79
N LEU A 142 -1.98 4.37 3.69
CA LEU A 142 -2.13 3.49 2.52
C LEU A 142 -3.55 2.95 2.37
N THR A 143 -4.19 2.57 3.47
CA THR A 143 -5.57 2.06 3.47
C THR A 143 -6.60 3.18 3.22
N ASN A 144 -6.34 4.40 3.69
CA ASN A 144 -7.17 5.56 3.35
C ASN A 144 -7.08 5.92 1.86
N ALA A 145 -5.88 5.89 1.27
CA ALA A 145 -5.73 6.07 -0.17
C ALA A 145 -6.50 5.00 -0.96
N ALA A 146 -6.45 3.73 -0.52
CA ALA A 146 -7.24 2.65 -1.12
C ALA A 146 -8.75 2.95 -1.08
N ASN A 147 -9.25 3.41 0.07
CA ASN A 147 -10.65 3.75 0.26
C ASN A 147 -11.07 4.93 -0.62
N ASN A 148 -10.25 5.98 -0.71
CA ASN A 148 -10.54 7.14 -1.56
C ASN A 148 -10.67 6.74 -3.03
N LEU A 149 -9.73 5.93 -3.54
CA LEU A 149 -9.76 5.42 -4.91
C LEU A 149 -11.00 4.55 -5.16
N ILE A 150 -11.37 3.69 -4.21
CA ILE A 150 -12.58 2.86 -4.28
C ILE A 150 -13.85 3.73 -4.31
N VAL A 151 -13.96 4.70 -3.40
CA VAL A 151 -15.12 5.59 -3.30
C VAL A 151 -15.28 6.41 -4.59
N GLU A 152 -14.19 6.91 -5.17
CA GLU A 152 -14.22 7.64 -6.44
C GLU A 152 -14.82 6.80 -7.57
N ILE A 153 -14.49 5.50 -7.62
CA ILE A 153 -15.02 4.57 -8.62
C ILE A 153 -16.51 4.29 -8.38
N GLU A 154 -16.90 4.09 -7.12
CA GLU A 154 -18.30 3.81 -6.74
C GLU A 154 -19.22 5.00 -6.99
N GLN A 155 -18.79 6.23 -6.65
CA GLN A 155 -19.57 7.45 -6.87
C GLN A 155 -19.91 7.67 -8.36
N ARG A 156 -19.09 7.12 -9.26
CA ARG A 156 -19.26 7.23 -10.71
C ARG A 156 -20.02 6.05 -11.33
N ASN A 157 -20.48 5.11 -10.50
CA ASN A 157 -21.12 3.85 -10.90
C ASN A 157 -20.25 3.02 -11.86
N TRP A 158 -18.93 3.03 -11.64
CA TRP A 158 -17.97 2.18 -12.35
C TRP A 158 -17.55 0.95 -11.54
N GLY A 159 -17.99 0.88 -10.28
CA GLY A 159 -17.74 -0.20 -9.32
C GLY A 159 -18.74 -1.34 -9.36
#